data_AF-A0A7G2MFU8-F1
#
_entry.id   AF-A0A7G2MFU8-F1
#
_cell.length_a   1.000
_cell.length_b   1.000
_cell.length_c   1.000
_cell.angle_alpha   90.00
_cell.angle_beta   90.00
_cell.angle_gamma   90.00
#
_symmetry.space_group_name_H-M   'P 1'
#
loop_
_entity.id
_entity.type
_entity.pdbx_description
1 polymer ?
#
loop_
_entity_poly.entity_id
_entity_poly.type
_entity_poly.pdbx_seq_one_letter_code
_entity_poly.pdbx_strand_id
1 'polypeptide(L)'
;NGYAPEYVRIILFHNHPSGNCKPSKADDELTKNITQLSSLAGVDFIDHLIVSDDDYYSYSNECRYDVLKPQSKMNNLSPFLEKEEIILPNPL
;
A
#
# COMPACT_ATOMS: atom_id res chain seq x y z
N ASN A 1 -32.17 -9.04 -4.35
CA ASN A 1 -31.42 -8.60 -3.16
C ASN A 1 -30.04 -8.17 -3.60
N GLY A 2 -29.84 -6.84 -3.70
CA GLY A 2 -28.59 -6.25 -4.16
C GLY A 2 -27.48 -6.50 -3.14
N TYR A 3 -26.53 -7.34 -3.52
CA TYR A 3 -25.28 -7.54 -2.79
C TYR A 3 -24.37 -6.36 -3.19
N ALA A 4 -24.34 -5.30 -2.39
CA ALA A 4 -23.25 -4.34 -2.48
C ALA A 4 -22.03 -5.04 -1.86
N PRO A 5 -20.90 -5.22 -2.58
CA PRO A 5 -19.70 -5.71 -1.95
C PRO A 5 -19.33 -4.74 -0.81
N GLU A 6 -19.18 -5.27 0.39
CA GLU A 6 -18.64 -4.52 1.54
C GLU A 6 -17.31 -3.91 1.10
N TYR A 7 -17.25 -2.59 0.95
CA TYR A 7 -16.09 -1.90 0.42
C TYR A 7 -15.07 -1.71 1.55
N VAL A 8 -14.08 -2.60 1.59
CA VAL A 8 -13.03 -2.58 2.61
C VAL A 8 -11.87 -1.72 2.12
N ARG A 9 -11.41 -0.83 2.99
CA ARG A 9 -10.27 0.06 2.76
C ARG A 9 -9.36 0.03 3.97
N ILE A 10 -8.05 0.15 3.75
CA ILE A 10 -7.05 0.12 4.81
C ILE A 10 -6.14 1.35 4.74
N ILE A 11 -5.73 1.80 5.92
CA ILE A 11 -4.67 2.80 6.13
C ILE A 11 -3.64 2.15 7.04
N LEU A 12 -2.36 2.27 6.69
CA LEU A 12 -1.25 1.88 7.56
C LEU A 12 -0.78 3.11 8.32
N PHE A 13 -0.42 2.94 9.59
CA PHE A 13 0.34 3.96 10.30
C PHE A 13 1.34 3.34 11.27
N HIS A 14 2.45 4.04 11.49
CA HIS A 14 3.39 3.74 12.57
C HIS A 14 3.99 5.03 13.15
N ASN A 15 4.59 4.91 14.33
CA ASN A 15 5.19 6.06 15.00
C ASN A 15 6.68 6.20 14.66
N HIS A 16 7.14 7.45 14.58
CA HIS A 16 8.57 7.78 14.65
C HIS A 16 8.83 8.48 16.00
N PRO A 17 9.25 7.76 17.05
CA PRO A 17 9.56 8.34 18.36
C PRO A 17 10.69 9.38 18.33
N SER A 18 11.44 9.44 17.23
CA SER A 18 12.48 10.45 17.00
C SER A 18 11.94 11.86 16.73
N GLY A 19 10.62 12.01 16.53
CA GLY A 19 9.98 13.26 16.13
C GLY A 19 10.06 13.56 14.62
N ASN A 20 10.93 12.87 13.88
CA ASN A 20 11.11 13.11 12.45
C ASN A 20 10.20 12.20 11.62
N CYS A 21 9.13 12.75 11.05
CA CYS A 21 8.17 12.00 10.22
C CYS A 21 8.66 11.69 8.80
N LYS A 22 9.89 12.05 8.44
CA LYS A 22 10.44 11.71 7.12
C LYS A 22 10.55 10.19 6.96
N PRO A 23 10.01 9.61 5.88
CA PRO A 23 10.12 8.17 5.64
C PRO A 23 11.55 7.70 5.44
N SER A 24 11.85 6.54 6.01
CA SER A 24 13.05 5.75 5.77
C SER A 24 12.89 4.85 4.54
N LYS A 25 13.98 4.20 4.13
CA LYS A 25 13.92 3.19 3.05
C LYS A 25 13.07 1.97 3.44
N ALA A 26 13.08 1.59 4.71
CA ALA A 26 12.28 0.47 5.20
C ALA A 26 10.78 0.80 5.17
N ASP A 27 10.42 2.06 5.46
CA ASP A 27 9.04 2.54 5.34
C ASP A 27 8.57 2.49 3.88
N ASP A 28 9.42 2.93 2.94
CA ASP A 28 9.15 2.85 1.50
C ASP A 28 8.95 1.41 1.02
N GLU A 29 9.80 0.46 1.47
CA GLU A 29 9.67 -0.97 1.16
C GLU A 29 8.40 -1.59 1.76
N LEU A 30 8.06 -1.25 3.00
CA LEU A 30 6.84 -1.69 3.66
C LEU A 30 5.59 -1.20 2.91
N THR A 31 5.57 0.10 2.56
CA THR A 31 4.47 0.73 1.81
C THR A 31 4.21 0.00 0.48
N LYS A 32 5.29 -0.33 -0.23
CA LYS A 32 5.23 -1.08 -1.49
C LYS A 32 4.66 -2.49 -1.29
N ASN A 33 5.16 -3.23 -0.30
CA ASN A 33 4.72 -4.60 -0.02
C ASN A 33 3.23 -4.64 0.37
N ILE A 34 2.79 -3.73 1.25
CA ILE A 34 1.39 -3.68 1.70
C ILE A 34 0.46 -3.30 0.55
N THR A 35 0.86 -2.39 -0.35
CA THR A 35 0.05 -2.03 -1.52
C THR A 35 -0.12 -3.20 -2.49
N GLN A 36 0.93 -4.01 -2.67
CA GLN A 36 0.83 -5.23 -3.49
C GLN A 36 -0.10 -6.26 -2.84
N LEU A 37 0.03 -6.47 -1.53
CA LEU A 37 -0.80 -7.41 -0.78
C LEU A 37 -2.27 -6.97 -0.72
N SER A 38 -2.53 -5.67 -0.56
CA SER A 38 -3.90 -5.14 -0.52
C SER A 38 -4.58 -5.31 -1.87
N SER A 39 -3.87 -5.04 -2.96
CA SER A 39 -4.35 -5.28 -4.33
C SER A 39 -4.68 -6.76 -4.55
N LEU A 40 -3.80 -7.67 -4.12
CA LEU A 40 -4.06 -9.12 -4.19
C LEU A 40 -5.28 -9.53 -3.36
N ALA A 41 -5.49 -8.91 -2.21
CA ALA A 41 -6.63 -9.15 -1.33
C ALA A 41 -7.94 -8.51 -1.83
N GLY A 42 -7.91 -7.69 -2.89
CA GLY A 42 -9.07 -6.92 -3.36
C GLY A 42 -9.50 -5.82 -2.37
N VAL A 43 -8.54 -5.27 -1.62
CA VAL A 43 -8.74 -4.22 -0.62
C VAL A 43 -7.98 -2.97 -1.03
N ASP A 44 -8.63 -1.81 -0.93
CA ASP A 44 -7.98 -0.56 -1.31
C ASP A 44 -7.08 -0.04 -0.18
N PHE A 45 -5.78 0.10 -0.49
CA PHE A 45 -4.82 0.77 0.37
C PHE A 45 -4.84 2.27 0.10
N ILE A 46 -5.22 3.03 1.12
CA ILE A 46 -5.53 4.46 0.97
C ILE A 46 -4.31 5.31 1.29
N ASP A 47 -3.61 5.02 2.38
CA ASP A 47 -2.47 5.82 2.81
C ASP A 47 -1.53 5.06 3.75
N HIS A 48 -0.32 5.59 3.85
CA HIS A 48 0.63 5.27 4.90
C HIS A 48 0.95 6.55 5.68
N LEU A 49 0.66 6.55 6.98
CA LEU A 49 0.92 7.65 7.88
C LEU A 49 2.12 7.36 8.79
N ILE A 50 3.11 8.24 8.78
CA ILE A 50 4.17 8.25 9.79
C ILE A 50 3.82 9.36 10.78
N VAL A 51 3.67 9.03 12.05
CA VAL A 51 3.16 9.95 13.06
C VAL A 51 4.21 10.19 14.15
N SER A 52 4.35 11.44 14.60
CA SER A 52 5.08 11.81 15.81
C SER A 52 4.19 12.63 16.74
N ASP A 53 4.74 13.14 17.84
CA ASP A 53 3.97 13.87 18.85
C ASP A 53 3.33 15.16 18.30
N ASP A 54 4.04 15.87 17.41
CA ASP A 54 3.62 17.19 16.90
C ASP A 54 3.46 17.25 15.36
N ASP A 55 3.76 16.16 14.65
CA ASP A 55 3.78 16.16 13.17
C ASP A 55 3.37 14.82 12.58
N TYR A 56 3.08 14.80 11.27
CA TYR A 56 2.81 13.58 10.51
C TYR A 56 3.27 13.70 9.06
N TYR A 57 3.55 12.55 8.46
CA TYR A 57 3.80 12.42 7.03
C TYR A 57 2.74 11.50 6.43
N SER A 58 2.09 11.97 5.36
CA SER A 58 1.14 11.18 4.56
C SER A 58 1.76 10.90 3.21
N TYR A 59 1.97 9.62 2.89
CA TYR A 59 2.45 9.20 1.57
C TYR A 59 1.51 9.70 0.46
N SER A 60 0.20 9.71 0.74
CA SER A 60 -0.82 10.22 -0.17
C SER A 60 -0.65 11.71 -0.46
N ASN A 61 -0.62 12.54 0.57
CA ASN A 61 -0.55 14.00 0.42
C ASN A 61 0.75 14.47 -0.23
N GLU A 62 1.83 13.75 0.04
CA GLU A 62 3.16 14.05 -0.47
C GLU A 62 3.40 13.47 -1.87
N CYS A 63 2.36 12.88 -2.48
CA CYS A 63 2.41 12.22 -3.78
C CYS A 63 3.56 11.21 -3.91
N ARG A 64 3.99 10.59 -2.80
CA ARG A 64 5.08 9.59 -2.76
C ARG A 64 4.61 8.22 -3.28
N TYR A 65 3.56 8.20 -4.10
CA TYR A 65 3.03 7.02 -4.80
C TYR A 65 3.98 6.42 -5.84
N ASP A 66 5.11 7.05 -6.15
CA ASP A 66 6.06 6.50 -7.12
C ASP A 66 6.77 5.23 -6.62
N VAL A 67 6.79 4.95 -5.30
CA VAL A 67 7.13 3.62 -4.75
C VAL A 67 5.99 2.60 -4.87
N LEU A 68 4.76 3.08 -5.09
CA LEU A 68 3.54 2.29 -5.22
C LEU A 68 3.22 1.90 -6.66
N LYS A 69 3.93 2.46 -7.66
CA LYS A 69 3.81 2.00 -9.05
C LYS A 69 4.59 0.70 -9.20
N PRO A 70 3.93 -0.46 -9.36
CA PRO A 70 4.62 -1.67 -9.75
C PRO A 70 5.30 -1.38 -11.09
N GLN A 71 6.59 -1.71 -11.22
CA GLN A 71 7.21 -1.76 -12.54
C GLN A 71 6.70 -3.00 -13.27
N SER A 72 5.48 -2.92 -13.78
CA SER A 72 4.99 -3.76 -14.86
C SER A 72 3.80 -3.06 -15.50
N LYS A 73 3.84 -2.97 -16.83
CA LYS A 73 2.63 -2.73 -17.62
C LYS A 73 1.55 -3.70 -17.14
N MET A 74 0.38 -3.21 -16.74
CA MET A 74 -0.95 -3.79 -17.03
C MET A 74 -2.02 -3.15 -16.15
N ASN A 75 -2.90 -2.42 -16.83
CA ASN A 75 -4.36 -2.34 -16.69
C ASN A 75 -4.97 -2.12 -15.29
N ASN A 76 -6.04 -1.34 -15.24
CA ASN A 76 -6.85 -1.12 -14.04
C ASN A 76 -7.39 -2.45 -13.50
N LEU A 77 -6.76 -2.98 -12.44
CA LEU A 77 -6.85 -4.40 -12.12
C LEU A 77 -7.12 -4.73 -10.64
N SER A 78 -8.33 -4.92 -10.07
CA SER A 78 -9.73 -4.71 -10.48
C SER A 78 -10.21 -5.47 -11.74
N PRO A 79 -11.30 -6.24 -11.71
CA PRO A 79 -11.63 -7.38 -12.60
C PRO A 79 -10.62 -8.34 -13.27
N PHE A 80 -9.30 -8.15 -13.29
CA PHE A 80 -8.43 -8.99 -14.15
C PHE A 80 -7.18 -9.61 -13.49
N LEU A 81 -7.38 -10.28 -12.35
CA LEU A 81 -6.56 -11.48 -12.11
C LEU A 81 -6.88 -12.48 -13.23
N GLU A 82 -6.10 -12.47 -14.33
CA GLU A 82 -5.93 -13.69 -15.09
C GLU A 82 -5.17 -14.66 -14.19
N LYS A 83 -5.71 -15.87 -14.11
CA LYS A 83 -5.64 -16.81 -13.00
C LYS A 83 -4.25 -17.43 -12.74
N GLU A 84 -3.17 -16.89 -13.30
CA GLU A 84 -1.88 -17.58 -13.40
C GLU A 84 -0.62 -16.76 -13.03
N GLU A 85 -0.69 -15.49 -12.64
CA GLU A 85 0.53 -14.70 -12.34
C GLU A 85 0.75 -14.36 -10.85
N ILE A 86 0.61 -15.36 -9.97
CA ILE A 86 1.22 -15.27 -8.64
C ILE A 86 2.49 -16.12 -8.62
N ILE A 87 3.60 -15.55 -9.08
CA ILE A 87 4.93 -16.10 -8.79
C ILE A 87 5.26 -15.70 -7.35
N LEU A 88 4.99 -16.60 -6.41
CA LEU A 88 5.46 -16.45 -5.03
C LEU A 88 7.00 -16.48 -5.03
N PRO A 89 7.67 -15.62 -4.25
CA PRO A 89 9.11 -15.71 -4.08
C PRO A 89 9.43 -17.10 -3.51
N ASN A 90 10.38 -17.78 -4.15
CA ASN A 90 10.85 -19.09 -3.73
C ASN A 90 11.35 -19.00 -2.28
N PRO A 91 10.78 -19.76 -1.33
CA PRO A 91 11.34 -19.81 0.02
C PRO A 91 12.73 -20.44 -0.09
N LEU A 92 13.74 -19.74 0.45
CA LEU A 92 15.10 -20.26 0.63
C LEU A 92 15.09 -21.57 1.43
#